data_AF-A0A4W5KZB2-F1
#
_entry.id   AF-A0A4W5KZB2-F1
#
_cell.length_a   1.000
_cell.length_b   1.000
_cell.length_c   1.000
_cell.angle_alpha   90.00
_cell.angle_beta   90.00
_cell.angle_gamma   90.00
#
_symmetry.space_group_name_H-M   'P 1'
#
loop_
_entity.id
_entity.type
_entity.pdbx_description
1 polymer ?
#
loop_
_entity_poly.entity_id
_entity_poly.type
_entity_poly.pdbx_seq_one_letter_code
_entity_poly.pdbx_strand_id
1 'polypeptide(L)'
;QKNGCTRCVCDRGQSRCHTHTCPPRTCEKGQTKVKRAGRCCDECVAAKGSCLYELTVRYHGDMWNGTDCEFCTCERGQVLCQRAQCARVECPTVDQTPHGK
;
A
#
# COMPACT_ATOMS: atom_id res chain seq x y z
N GLN A 1 -14.64 -17.35 8.37
CA GLN A 1 -14.11 -16.00 8.09
C GLN A 1 -13.00 -15.69 9.08
N LYS A 2 -11.79 -15.35 8.63
CA LYS A 2 -10.68 -14.93 9.52
C LYS A 2 -10.90 -13.47 9.90
N ASN A 3 -11.26 -13.20 11.15
CA ASN A 3 -11.32 -11.83 11.65
C ASN A 3 -9.88 -11.27 11.68
N GLY A 4 -9.63 -10.10 11.09
CA GLY A 4 -8.30 -9.47 11.09
C GLY A 4 -7.74 -9.20 12.49
N CYS A 5 -8.61 -9.30 13.51
CA CYS A 5 -8.26 -9.14 14.92
C CYS A 5 -7.80 -10.39 15.65
N THR A 6 -7.96 -11.58 15.07
CA THR A 6 -7.54 -12.82 15.72
C THR A 6 -6.19 -13.25 15.18
N ARG A 7 -5.18 -13.31 16.05
CA ARG A 7 -3.86 -13.84 15.73
C ARG A 7 -3.68 -15.16 16.45
N CYS A 8 -3.40 -16.21 15.68
CA CYS A 8 -3.07 -17.53 16.20
C CYS A 8 -1.58 -17.80 15.99
N VAL A 9 -0.94 -18.37 17.01
CA VAL A 9 0.42 -18.90 16.95
C VAL A 9 0.36 -20.40 17.22
N CYS A 10 1.13 -21.19 16.46
CA CYS A 10 1.29 -22.61 16.76
C CYS A 10 2.50 -22.75 17.67
N ASP A 11 2.28 -23.20 18.90
CA ASP A 11 3.34 -23.48 19.87
C ASP A 11 3.29 -24.98 20.20
N ARG A 12 4.35 -25.72 19.86
CA ARG A 12 4.46 -27.17 20.10
C ARG A 12 3.25 -27.99 19.63
N GLY A 13 2.71 -27.65 18.46
CA GLY A 13 1.56 -28.35 17.86
C GLY A 13 0.19 -27.91 18.42
N GLN A 14 0.13 -26.97 19.36
CA GLN A 14 -1.11 -26.40 19.85
C GLN A 14 -1.32 -24.98 19.29
N SER A 15 -2.48 -24.73 18.68
CA SER A 15 -2.86 -23.38 18.26
C SER A 15 -3.28 -22.53 19.47
N ARG A 16 -2.51 -21.49 19.78
CA ARG A 16 -2.89 -20.46 20.75
C ARG A 16 -3.35 -19.22 20.01
N CYS A 17 -4.63 -18.89 20.13
CA CYS A 17 -5.24 -17.74 19.48
C CYS A 17 -5.53 -16.62 20.47
N HIS A 18 -5.21 -15.39 20.09
CA HIS A 18 -5.57 -14.19 20.82
C HIS A 18 -6.42 -13.30 19.91
N THR A 19 -7.56 -12.84 20.41
CA THR A 19 -8.43 -11.90 19.71
C THR A 19 -8.27 -10.52 20.31
N HIS A 20 -7.86 -9.56 19.49
CA HIS A 20 -7.70 -8.18 19.89
C HIS A 20 -9.04 -7.42 19.77
N THR A 21 -9.41 -6.67 20.80
CA THR A 21 -10.57 -5.77 20.76
C THR A 21 -10.12 -4.38 20.37
N CYS A 22 -10.78 -3.80 19.36
CA CYS A 22 -10.42 -2.46 18.89
C CYS A 22 -10.85 -1.38 19.89
N PRO A 23 -9.99 -0.40 20.18
CA PRO A 23 -10.39 0.74 20.98
C PRO A 23 -11.46 1.58 20.23
N PRO A 24 -12.39 2.22 20.95
CA PRO A 24 -13.30 3.19 20.34
C PRO A 24 -12.50 4.30 19.67
N ARG A 25 -12.81 4.58 18.41
CA ARG A 25 -12.17 5.64 17.63
C ARG A 25 -13.20 6.64 17.15
N THR A 26 -12.96 7.92 17.38
CA THR A 26 -13.76 9.03 16.85
C THR A 26 -12.92 9.72 15.76
N CYS A 27 -13.53 10.00 14.61
CA CYS A 27 -12.87 10.69 13.51
C CYS A 27 -13.14 12.20 13.59
N GLU A 28 -12.21 13.00 13.10
CA GLU A 28 -12.36 14.46 13.05
C GLU A 28 -13.37 14.89 11.98
N LYS A 29 -13.80 16.15 12.04
CA LYS A 29 -14.68 16.72 11.01
C LYS A 29 -13.99 16.64 9.64
N GLY A 30 -14.69 16.07 8.65
CA GLY A 30 -14.14 15.84 7.32
C GLY A 30 -13.41 14.51 7.15
N GLN A 31 -13.44 13.64 8.16
CA GLN A 31 -12.98 12.25 8.07
C GLN A 31 -14.14 11.26 8.24
N THR A 32 -13.96 10.05 7.74
CA THR A 32 -14.89 8.94 7.91
C THR A 32 -14.17 7.68 8.38
N LYS A 33 -14.88 6.84 9.13
CA LYS A 33 -14.35 5.60 9.68
C LYS A 33 -14.45 4.48 8.63
N VAL A 34 -13.35 3.78 8.37
CA VAL A 34 -13.27 2.74 7.34
C VAL A 34 -12.53 1.51 7.86
N LYS A 35 -13.00 0.32 7.45
CA LYS A 35 -12.35 -0.96 7.76
C LYS A 35 -11.67 -1.51 6.52
N ARG A 36 -10.33 -1.38 6.46
CA ARG A 36 -9.55 -1.94 5.34
C ARG A 36 -9.48 -3.46 5.42
N ALA A 37 -9.49 -4.13 4.27
CA ALA A 37 -9.29 -5.57 4.20
C ALA A 37 -7.96 -5.97 4.87
N GLY A 38 -7.99 -7.02 5.68
CA GLY A 38 -6.81 -7.51 6.41
C GLY A 38 -6.42 -6.71 7.66
N ARG A 39 -6.99 -5.52 7.90
CA ARG A 39 -6.77 -4.77 9.16
C ARG A 39 -7.78 -5.21 10.22
N CYS A 40 -7.33 -5.23 11.47
CA CYS A 40 -8.19 -5.53 12.61
C CYS A 40 -9.18 -4.38 12.87
N CYS A 41 -8.65 -3.17 13.02
CA CYS A 41 -9.41 -2.02 13.49
C CYS A 41 -9.67 -1.00 12.39
N ASP A 42 -10.69 -0.19 12.63
CA ASP A 42 -11.08 0.88 11.73
C ASP A 42 -10.08 2.04 11.78
N GLU A 43 -9.95 2.71 10.66
CA GLU A 43 -9.10 3.89 10.46
C GLU A 43 -9.97 5.09 10.08
N CYS A 44 -9.47 6.30 10.31
CA CYS A 44 -10.11 7.52 9.83
C CYS A 44 -9.39 7.97 8.57
N VAL A 45 -10.15 8.13 7.50
CA VAL A 45 -9.65 8.60 6.20
C VAL A 45 -10.38 9.88 5.82
N ALA A 46 -9.79 10.69 4.96
CA ALA A 46 -10.42 11.90 4.47
C ALA A 46 -11.73 11.56 3.73
N ALA A 47 -12.83 12.21 4.09
CA ALA A 47 -14.13 12.08 3.44
C ALA A 47 -14.18 12.91 2.14
N LYS A 48 -13.14 12.75 1.30
CA LYS A 48 -12.94 13.51 0.06
C LYS A 48 -13.13 12.65 -1.20
N GLY A 49 -13.58 11.41 -1.04
CA GLY A 49 -13.84 10.46 -2.13
C GLY A 49 -13.03 9.18 -2.01
N SER A 50 -13.41 8.20 -2.81
CA SER A 50 -12.78 6.89 -2.92
C SER A 50 -12.67 6.45 -4.37
N CYS A 51 -11.64 5.68 -4.68
CA CYS A 51 -11.38 5.09 -5.98
C CYS A 51 -11.55 3.57 -5.90
N LEU A 52 -12.09 2.96 -6.95
CA LEU A 52 -12.08 1.51 -7.12
C LEU A 52 -10.98 1.15 -8.12
N TYR A 53 -9.97 0.39 -7.69
CA TYR A 53 -8.88 -0.06 -8.53
C TYR A 53 -8.63 -1.54 -8.27
N GLU A 54 -8.69 -2.37 -9.31
CA GLU A 54 -8.51 -3.84 -9.22
C GLU A 54 -9.30 -4.46 -8.05
N LEU A 55 -10.60 -4.15 -7.97
CA LEU A 55 -11.52 -4.61 -6.92
C LEU A 55 -11.15 -4.15 -5.49
N THR A 56 -10.15 -3.29 -5.34
CA THR A 56 -9.75 -2.72 -4.06
C THR A 56 -10.23 -1.28 -3.96
N VAL A 57 -10.96 -0.98 -2.90
CA VAL A 57 -11.35 0.39 -2.57
C VAL A 57 -10.16 1.12 -1.94
N ARG A 58 -9.81 2.28 -2.50
CA ARG A 58 -8.76 3.19 -2.03
C ARG A 58 -9.39 4.53 -1.69
N TYR A 59 -8.91 5.18 -0.64
CA TYR A 59 -9.45 6.46 -0.17
C TYR A 59 -8.56 7.61 -0.62
N HIS A 60 -9.11 8.83 -0.66
CA HIS A 60 -8.33 10.00 -1.04
C HIS A 60 -7.03 10.13 -0.23
N GLY A 61 -5.91 10.29 -0.93
CA GLY A 61 -4.55 10.34 -0.37
C GLY A 61 -3.86 8.97 -0.31
N ASP A 62 -4.55 7.86 -0.54
CA ASP A 62 -3.92 6.55 -0.66
C ASP A 62 -2.97 6.54 -1.87
N MET A 63 -1.76 6.00 -1.65
CA MET A 63 -0.75 5.74 -2.68
C MET A 63 -0.44 4.25 -2.74
N TRP A 64 -0.16 3.73 -3.93
CA TRP A 64 0.20 2.32 -4.12
C TRP A 64 1.02 2.10 -5.39
N ASN A 65 1.68 0.95 -5.46
CA ASN A 65 2.32 0.49 -6.69
C ASN A 65 1.25 -0.15 -7.57
N GLY A 66 1.03 0.39 -8.77
CA GLY A 66 0.20 -0.25 -9.80
C GLY A 66 0.95 -1.38 -10.49
N THR A 67 2.24 -1.16 -10.75
CA THR A 67 3.20 -2.15 -11.28
C THR A 67 4.58 -1.94 -10.65
N ASP A 68 5.59 -2.71 -11.05
CA ASP A 68 6.98 -2.54 -10.57
C ASP A 68 7.58 -1.15 -10.86
N CYS A 69 7.06 -0.45 -11.86
CA CYS A 69 7.53 0.87 -12.27
C CYS A 69 6.40 1.91 -12.33
N GLU A 70 5.25 1.67 -11.71
CA GLU A 70 4.12 2.61 -11.73
C GLU A 70 3.57 2.82 -10.32
N PHE A 71 3.41 4.09 -9.97
CA PHE A 71 2.85 4.53 -8.70
C PHE A 71 1.54 5.24 -8.95
N CYS A 72 0.50 4.87 -8.22
CA CYS A 72 -0.84 5.42 -8.35
C CYS A 72 -1.30 6.05 -7.04
N THR A 73 -2.13 7.08 -7.16
CA THR A 73 -2.72 7.82 -6.04
C THR A 73 -4.21 8.00 -6.27
N CYS A 74 -5.01 7.90 -5.20
CA CYS A 74 -6.42 8.26 -5.26
C CYS A 74 -6.60 9.73 -4.89
N GLU A 75 -6.95 10.57 -5.86
CA GLU A 75 -7.15 12.01 -5.67
C GLU A 75 -8.63 12.34 -5.88
N ARG A 76 -9.36 12.60 -4.80
CA ARG A 76 -10.78 12.98 -4.82
C ARG A 76 -11.68 12.08 -5.69
N GLY A 77 -11.42 10.76 -5.67
CA GLY A 77 -12.18 9.77 -6.45
C GLY A 77 -11.61 9.46 -7.84
N GLN A 78 -10.52 10.11 -8.24
CA GLN A 78 -9.80 9.80 -9.47
C GLN A 78 -8.49 9.06 -9.17
N VAL A 79 -8.23 7.98 -9.91
CA VAL A 79 -6.94 7.30 -9.87
C VAL A 79 -5.96 8.04 -10.77
N LEU A 80 -4.84 8.49 -10.21
CA LEU A 80 -3.76 9.16 -10.93
C LEU A 80 -2.52 8.28 -10.86
N CYS A 81 -2.05 7.75 -12.00
CA CYS A 81 -0.87 6.88 -12.08
C CYS A 81 0.29 7.57 -12.79
N GLN A 82 1.51 7.35 -12.30
CA GLN A 82 2.75 7.87 -12.85
C GLN A 82 3.76 6.73 -12.96
N ARG A 83 4.30 6.55 -14.17
CA ARG A 83 5.38 5.60 -14.41
C ARG A 83 6.72 6.22 -14.02
N ALA A 84 7.47 5.52 -13.19
CA ALA A 84 8.85 5.81 -12.91
C ALA A 84 9.68 5.67 -14.19
N GLN A 85 10.51 6.68 -14.45
CA GLN A 85 11.49 6.64 -15.52
C GLN A 85 12.87 6.50 -14.88
N CYS A 86 13.64 5.54 -15.37
CA CYS A 86 15.03 5.42 -14.99
C CYS A 86 15.83 6.60 -15.55
N ALA A 87 16.79 7.11 -14.79
CA ALA A 87 17.75 8.06 -15.31
C ALA A 87 18.50 7.41 -16.49
N ARG A 88 18.61 8.14 -17.61
CA ARG A 88 19.50 7.74 -18.69
C ARG A 88 20.93 7.85 -18.17
N VAL A 89 21.64 6.73 -18.17
CA VAL A 89 23.07 6.69 -17.86
C VAL A 89 23.84 6.44 -19.14
N GLU A 90 24.84 7.28 -19.40
CA GLU A 90 25.78 7.06 -20.50
C GLU A 90 26.88 6.10 -20.03
N CYS A 91 27.09 5.02 -20.77
CA CYS A 91 28.18 4.09 -20.48
C CYS A 91 29.50 4.69 -20.99
N PRO A 92 30.61 4.61 -20.22
CA PRO A 92 31.91 5.00 -20.72
C PRO A 92 32.25 4.14 -21.94
N THR A 93 32.51 4.77 -23.08
CA THR A 93 33.11 4.07 -24.22
C THR A 93 34.50 3.62 -23.80
N VAL A 94 34.68 2.32 -23.61
CA VAL A 94 36.01 1.72 -23.50
C VAL A 94 36.71 1.94 -24.83
N ASP A 95 37.53 2.99 -24.88
CA ASP A 95 38.45 3.22 -25.99
C ASP A 95 39.42 2.04 -25.97
N GLN A 96 39.22 1.10 -26.89
CA GLN A 96 40.13 -0.03 -27.08
C GLN A 96 41.42 0.52 -27.65
N THR A 97 42.27 1.06 -26.77
CA THR A 97 43.68 1.23 -27.08
C THR A 97 44.25 -0.16 -27.35
N PRO A 98 44.82 -0.43 -28.55
CA PRO A 98 45.51 -1.68 -28.79
C PRO A 98 46.63 -1.76 -27.75
N HIS A 99 46.66 -2.83 -26.96
CA HIS A 99 47.75 -3.07 -26.02
C HIS A 99 49.06 -3.09 -26.80
N GLY A 100 49.80 -1.99 -26.72
CA GLY A 100 51.06 -1.79 -27.40
C GLY A 100 52.21 -2.29 -26.56
N LYS A 101 52.98 -3.21 -27.19
CA LYS A 101 54.33 -3.69 -26.90
C LYS A 101 54.51 -4.92 -26.02
#